data_AF-A0A5R2MYA7-F1
#
_entry.id   AF-A0A5R2MYA7-F1
#
_cell.length_a   1.000
_cell.length_b   1.000
_cell.length_c   1.000
_cell.angle_alpha   90.00
_cell.angle_beta   90.00
_cell.angle_gamma   90.00
#
_symmetry.space_group_name_H-M   'P 1'
#
loop_
_entity.id
_entity.type
_entity.pdbx_description
1 polymer ?
#
loop_
_entity_poly.entity_id
_entity_poly.type
_entity_poly.pdbx_seq_one_letter_code
_entity_poly.pdbx_strand_id
1 'polypeptide(L)' 'MLRFLLTRIASAIPVLAILSLVTFAIIQAPPGDYADYIRSQLINQGGASFAEADAQAQAYRVEHGLD' A
#
# COMPACT_ATOMS: atom_id res chain seq x y z
N MET A 1 27.50 -3.14 -33.34
CA MET A 1 27.83 -3.24 -31.90
C MET A 1 27.18 -2.13 -31.09
N LEU A 2 27.39 -0.84 -31.42
CA LEU A 2 26.78 0.28 -30.68
C LEU A 2 25.25 0.23 -30.62
N ARG A 3 24.57 -0.05 -31.74
CA ARG A 3 23.10 -0.19 -31.78
C ARG A 3 22.59 -1.30 -30.84
N PHE A 4 23.28 -2.43 -30.80
CA PHE A 4 22.94 -3.56 -29.92
C PHE A 4 23.08 -3.17 -28.44
N LEU A 5 24.16 -2.46 -28.08
CA LEU A 5 24.38 -1.99 -26.71
C LEU A 5 23.29 -1.00 -26.28
N LEU A 6 22.93 -0.04 -27.15
CA LEU A 6 21.86 0.92 -26.89
C LEU A 6 20.51 0.24 -26.69
N THR A 7 20.14 -0.72 -27.55
CA THR A 7 18.89 -1.47 -27.40
C THR A 7 18.86 -2.25 -26.09
N ARG A 8 19.98 -2.86 -25.69
CA ARG A 8 20.06 -3.63 -24.45
C ARG A 8 19.91 -2.75 -23.21
N ILE A 9 20.59 -1.61 -23.17
CA ILE A 9 20.45 -0.65 -22.06
C ILE A 9 19.03 -0.07 -22.02
N ALA A 10 18.49 0.33 -23.18
CA ALA A 10 17.13 0.87 -23.26
C ALA A 10 16.08 -0.14 -22.78
N SER A 11 16.24 -1.43 -23.09
CA SER A 11 15.33 -2.48 -22.60
C SER A 11 15.38 -2.71 -21.09
N ALA A 12 16.46 -2.32 -20.41
CA ALA A 12 16.58 -2.43 -18.96
C ALA A 12 15.84 -1.29 -18.23
N ILE A 13 15.68 -0.13 -18.86
CA ILE A 13 15.07 1.06 -18.25
C ILE A 13 13.63 0.77 -17.76
N PRO A 14 12.71 0.17 -18.54
CA PRO A 14 11.37 -0.14 -18.06
C PRO A 14 11.36 -1.07 -16.85
N VAL A 15 12.22 -2.09 -16.85
CA VAL A 15 12.33 -3.06 -15.76
C VAL A 15 12.79 -2.35 -14.48
N LEU A 16 13.84 -1.53 -14.57
CA LEU A 16 14.34 -0.75 -13.44
C LEU A 16 13.31 0.27 -12.94
N ALA A 17 12.55 0.90 -13.85
CA ALA A 17 11.51 1.85 -13.48
C ALA A 17 10.36 1.18 -12.70
N ILE A 18 9.88 0.02 -13.17
CA ILE A 18 8.84 -0.75 -12.47
C ILE A 18 9.36 -1.21 -11.10
N LEU A 19 10.58 -1.77 -11.07
CA LEU A 19 11.17 -2.25 -9.83
C LEU A 19 11.36 -1.12 -8.81
N SER A 20 11.80 0.05 -9.28
CA SER A 20 11.87 1.27 -8.46
C SER A 20 10.49 1.64 -7.91
N LEU A 21 9.47 1.74 -8.76
CA LEU A 21 8.10 2.09 -8.34
C LEU A 21 7.59 1.14 -7.26
N VAL A 22 7.73 -0.17 -7.46
CA VAL A 22 7.31 -1.20 -6.49
C VAL A 22 8.09 -1.06 -5.19
N THR A 23 9.40 -0.87 -5.26
CA THR A 23 10.25 -0.70 -4.07
C THR A 23 9.83 0.52 -3.26
N PHE A 24 9.62 1.66 -3.92
CA PHE A 24 9.16 2.88 -3.26
C PHE A 24 7.73 2.77 -2.72
N ALA A 25 6.84 2.04 -3.40
CA ALA A 25 5.50 1.77 -2.91
C ALA A 25 5.54 0.93 -1.63
N ILE A 26 6.41 -0.08 -1.57
CA ILE A 26 6.61 -0.89 -0.36
C ILE A 26 7.20 -0.05 0.78
N ILE A 27 8.22 0.76 0.51
CA ILE A 27 8.85 1.63 1.53
C ILE A 27 7.84 2.64 2.11
N GLN A 28 6.94 3.18 1.28
CA GLN A 28 5.93 4.16 1.70
C GLN A 28 4.62 3.53 2.19
N ALA A 29 4.47 2.21 2.09
CA ALA A 29 3.28 1.54 2.56
C ALA A 29 3.12 1.83 4.07
N PRO A 30 1.98 2.37 4.51
CA PRO A 30 1.77 2.67 5.92
C PRO A 30 1.88 1.37 6.73
N PRO A 31 2.54 1.41 7.90
CA PRO A 31 2.56 0.26 8.80
C PRO A 31 1.16 0.04 9.37
N GLY A 32 0.78 -1.23 9.55
CA GLY A 32 -0.54 -1.60 10.06
C GLY A 32 -1.32 -2.46 9.07
N ASP A 33 -2.58 -2.67 9.36
CA ASP A 33 -3.48 -3.46 8.53
C ASP A 33 -4.52 -2.58 7.80
N TYR A 34 -5.39 -3.20 7.01
CA TYR A 34 -6.47 -2.48 6.35
C TYR A 34 -7.55 -2.00 7.34
N ALA A 35 -7.66 -2.62 8.53
CA ALA A 35 -8.61 -2.18 9.55
C ALA A 35 -8.22 -0.81 10.12
N ASP A 36 -6.93 -0.51 10.22
CA ASP A 36 -6.41 0.81 10.62
C ASP A 36 -6.81 1.90 9.59
N TYR A 37 -6.84 1.54 8.30
CA TYR A 37 -7.36 2.42 7.26
C TYR A 37 -8.88 2.66 7.42
N ILE A 38 -9.67 1.61 7.64
CA ILE A 38 -11.13 1.72 7.88
C ILE A 38 -11.39 2.60 9.12
N ARG A 39 -10.67 2.39 10.21
CA ARG A 39 -10.78 3.19 11.43
C ARG A 39 -10.52 4.67 11.15
N SER A 40 -9.43 4.97 10.46
CA SER A 40 -9.08 6.34 10.05
C SER A 40 -10.15 6.94 9.14
N GLN A 41 -10.71 6.17 8.21
CA GLN A 41 -11.79 6.60 7.33
C GLN A 41 -13.07 6.92 8.12
N LEU A 42 -13.47 6.07 9.07
CA LEU A 42 -14.67 6.27 9.89
C LEU A 42 -14.56 7.51 10.78
N ILE A 43 -13.37 7.77 11.34
CA ILE A 43 -13.13 8.95 12.18
C ILE A 43 -13.08 10.21 11.31
N ASN A 44 -12.30 10.20 10.23
CA ASN A 44 -12.03 11.41 9.43
C ASN A 44 -13.15 11.76 8.45
N GLN A 45 -13.89 10.78 7.94
CA GLN A 45 -14.93 10.97 6.92
C GLN A 45 -16.34 10.63 7.44
N GLY A 46 -16.45 9.66 8.36
CA GLY A 46 -17.73 9.24 8.93
C GLY A 46 -18.18 10.02 10.17
N GLY A 47 -17.29 10.84 10.77
CA GLY A 47 -17.57 11.54 12.02
C GLY A 47 -17.84 10.61 13.21
N ALA A 48 -17.47 9.33 13.10
CA ALA A 48 -17.66 8.35 14.15
C ALA A 48 -16.79 8.70 15.37
N SER A 49 -17.31 8.41 16.56
CA SER A 49 -16.49 8.51 17.76
C SER A 49 -15.35 7.49 17.70
N PHE A 50 -14.26 7.77 18.42
CA PHE A 50 -13.10 6.87 18.46
C PHE A 50 -13.47 5.45 18.88
N ALA A 51 -14.40 5.28 19.83
CA ALA A 51 -14.84 3.99 20.33
C ALA A 51 -15.63 3.19 19.27
N GLU A 52 -16.48 3.85 18.48
CA GLU A 52 -17.27 3.19 17.43
C GLU A 52 -16.39 2.76 16.26
N ALA A 53 -15.46 3.63 15.84
CA ALA A 53 -14.52 3.32 14.77
C ALA A 53 -13.57 2.17 15.16
N ASP A 54 -13.13 2.12 16.41
CA ASP A 54 -12.29 1.04 16.92
C ASP A 54 -13.04 -0.31 16.95
N ALA A 55 -14.28 -0.31 17.42
CA ALA A 55 -15.12 -1.51 17.44
C ALA A 55 -15.37 -2.08 16.04
N GLN A 56 -15.61 -1.22 15.03
CA GLN A 56 -15.76 -1.67 13.65
C GLN A 56 -14.45 -2.20 13.05
N ALA A 57 -13.32 -1.55 13.35
CA ALA A 57 -12.01 -2.02 12.91
C ALA A 57 -11.67 -3.39 13.52
N GLN A 58 -11.96 -3.60 14.81
CA GLN A 58 -11.78 -4.90 15.47
C GLN A 58 -12.66 -5.99 14.85
N ALA A 59 -13.94 -5.69 14.60
CA ALA A 59 -14.83 -6.63 13.93
C ALA A 59 -14.29 -7.03 12.55
N TYR A 60 -13.76 -6.07 11.80
CA TYR A 60 -13.15 -6.32 10.50
C TYR A 60 -11.91 -7.22 10.60
N ARG A 61 -11.04 -7.02 11.61
CA ARG A 61 -9.87 -7.89 11.83
C ARG A 61 -10.28 -9.33 12.10
N VAL A 62 -11.25 -9.54 12.98
CA VAL A 62 -11.74 -10.89 13.33
C VAL A 62 -12.37 -11.57 12.12
N GLU A 63 -13.18 -10.84 11.33
CA GLU A 63 -13.82 -11.38 10.11
C GLU A 63 -12.78 -11.80 9.06
N HIS A 64 -11.69 -11.06 8.92
CA HIS A 64 -10.67 -11.27 7.89
C HIS A 64 -9.43 -12.02 8.39
N GLY A 65 -9.44 -12.51 9.65
CA GLY A 65 -8.33 -13.25 10.25
C GLY A 65 -7.04 -12.43 10.40
N LEU A 66 -7.17 -11.14 10.71
CA LEU A 66 -6.06 -10.21 10.93
C LEU A 66 -5.69 -10.07 12.43
N ASP A 67 -6.34 -10.83 13.31
CA ASP A 67 -6.11 -10.92 14.77
C ASP A 67 -5.21 -12.12 15.13
#